data_AF-A0A3G6PEU9-F1
#
_entry.id   AF-A0A3G6PEU9-F1
#
_cell.length_a   1.000
_cell.length_b   1.000
_cell.length_c   1.000
_cell.angle_alpha   90.00
_cell.angle_beta   90.00
_cell.angle_gamma   90.00
#
_symmetry.space_group_name_H-M   'P 1'
#
loop_
_entity.id
_entity.type
_entity.pdbx_description
1 polymer ?
#
loop_
_entity_poly.entity_id
_entity_poly.type
_entity_poly.pdbx_seq_one_letter_code
_entity_poly.pdbx_strand_id
1 'polypeptide(L)'
;MITDKDLEKKLKDYLEKKQEVFYPDSINYVSLRNIMQIDGSFKKMHIVSYMVSTSNQPYDGDALYSAAFDEKTLKLEFIVGPQSLEIIK
;
A
#
# COMPACT_ATOMS: atom_id res chain seq x y z
N MET A 1 5.58 -5.88 19.77
CA MET A 1 5.96 -4.74 18.91
C MET A 1 5.65 -5.14 17.50
N ILE A 2 4.95 -4.30 16.74
CA ILE A 2 4.68 -4.56 15.33
C ILE A 2 5.87 -4.06 14.55
N THR A 3 6.37 -4.92 13.68
CA THR A 3 7.56 -4.69 12.88
C THR A 3 7.15 -4.31 11.45
N ASP A 4 8.07 -3.70 10.72
CA ASP A 4 7.90 -3.37 9.30
C ASP A 4 7.46 -4.62 8.49
N LYS A 5 7.98 -5.80 8.85
CA LYS A 5 7.61 -7.09 8.24
C LYS A 5 6.17 -7.52 8.50
N ASP A 6 5.58 -7.13 9.63
CA ASP A 6 4.18 -7.43 9.91
C ASP A 6 3.25 -6.64 9.00
N LEU A 7 3.60 -5.38 8.67
CA LEU A 7 2.84 -4.54 7.75
C LEU A 7 2.98 -5.01 6.30
N GLU A 8 4.19 -5.39 5.87
CA GLU A 8 4.42 -6.00 4.56
C GLU A 8 3.58 -7.28 4.40
N LYS A 9 3.59 -8.16 5.41
CA LYS A 9 2.78 -9.38 5.40
C LYS A 9 1.28 -9.06 5.35
N LYS A 10 0.82 -8.08 6.13
CA LYS A 10 -0.60 -7.68 6.15
C LYS A 10 -1.06 -7.15 4.79
N LEU A 11 -0.21 -6.41 4.09
CA LEU A 11 -0.50 -5.97 2.72
C LEU A 11 -0.57 -7.15 1.76
N LYS A 12 0.40 -8.07 1.84
CA LYS A 12 0.43 -9.28 1.02
C LYS A 12 -0.86 -10.08 1.18
N ASP A 13 -1.26 -10.39 2.41
CA ASP A 13 -2.47 -11.14 2.72
C ASP A 13 -3.74 -10.44 2.15
N TYR A 14 -3.78 -9.11 2.20
CA TYR A 14 -4.87 -8.32 1.63
C TYR A 14 -4.93 -8.44 0.09
N LEU A 15 -3.79 -8.28 -0.59
CA LEU A 15 -3.70 -8.33 -2.05
C LEU A 15 -4.00 -9.73 -2.59
N GLU A 16 -3.50 -10.79 -1.93
CA GLU A 16 -3.79 -12.18 -2.28
C GLU A 16 -5.29 -12.49 -2.13
N LYS A 17 -5.93 -11.99 -1.06
CA LYS A 17 -7.37 -12.18 -0.84
C LYS A 17 -8.21 -11.50 -1.93
N LYS A 18 -7.75 -10.36 -2.46
CA LYS A 18 -8.40 -9.67 -3.59
C LYS A 18 -8.11 -10.28 -4.96
N GLN A 19 -7.19 -11.24 -5.05
CA GLN A 19 -6.71 -11.80 -6.33
C GLN A 19 -6.09 -10.72 -7.24
N GLU A 20 -5.45 -9.70 -6.66
CA GLU A 20 -4.74 -8.67 -7.42
C GLU A 20 -3.47 -9.25 -8.05
N VAL A 21 -3.09 -8.74 -9.22
CA VAL A 21 -1.81 -9.08 -9.86
C VAL A 21 -0.73 -8.15 -9.31
N PHE A 22 0.20 -8.68 -8.52
CA PHE A 22 1.31 -7.91 -7.96
C PHE A 22 2.58 -8.78 -7.84
N TYR A 23 3.73 -8.14 -7.66
CA TYR A 23 5.00 -8.83 -7.41
C TYR A 23 5.21 -9.01 -5.89
N PRO A 24 5.13 -10.23 -5.34
CA PRO A 24 5.18 -10.43 -3.89
C PRO A 24 6.48 -9.96 -3.25
N ASP A 25 7.61 -10.12 -3.94
CA ASP A 25 8.93 -9.73 -3.45
C ASP A 25 9.18 -8.21 -3.54
N SER A 26 8.26 -7.46 -4.15
CA SER A 26 8.34 -5.99 -4.24
C SER A 26 7.72 -5.26 -3.04
N ILE A 27 7.03 -6.00 -2.16
CA ILE A 27 6.38 -5.41 -0.99
C ILE A 27 7.47 -4.98 -0.01
N ASN A 28 7.50 -3.69 0.29
CA ASN A 28 8.52 -3.12 1.16
C ASN A 28 7.96 -1.98 2.01
N TYR A 29 8.26 -2.00 3.30
CA TYR A 29 7.99 -0.86 4.16
C TYR A 29 8.87 0.34 3.77
N VAL A 30 8.24 1.51 3.69
CA VAL A 30 8.91 2.74 3.25
C VAL A 30 9.17 3.67 4.43
N SER A 31 8.10 4.11 5.11
CA SER A 31 8.21 5.15 6.14
C SER A 31 6.92 5.35 6.92
N LEU A 32 7.02 6.04 8.05
CA LEU A 32 5.91 6.67 8.75
C LEU A 32 5.77 8.13 8.27
N ARG A 33 4.59 8.53 7.80
CA ARG A 33 4.33 9.89 7.29
C ARG A 33 3.10 10.53 7.92
N ASN A 34 3.11 11.85 8.04
CA ASN A 34 1.92 12.64 8.30
C ASN A 34 1.21 12.89 6.97
N ILE A 35 -0.03 12.44 6.85
CA ILE A 35 -0.87 12.63 5.67
C ILE A 35 -2.01 13.57 6.06
N MET A 36 -2.20 14.62 5.25
CA MET A 36 -3.30 15.57 5.44
C MET A 36 -4.61 14.93 4.98
N GLN A 37 -5.62 14.98 5.85
CA GLN A 37 -6.97 14.52 5.58
C GLN A 37 -7.80 15.63 4.92
N ILE A 38 -8.98 15.28 4.40
CA ILE A 38 -9.87 16.22 3.68
C ILE A 38 -10.32 17.38 4.57
N ASP A 39 -10.44 17.15 5.88
CA ASP A 39 -10.80 18.16 6.88
C ASP A 39 -9.62 19.07 7.29
N GLY A 40 -8.45 18.88 6.69
CA GLY A 40 -7.22 19.62 6.99
C GLY A 40 -6.46 19.12 8.22
N SER A 41 -6.95 18.09 8.92
CA SER A 41 -6.21 17.45 10.00
C SER A 41 -5.08 16.56 9.46
N PHE A 42 -4.10 16.23 10.30
CA PHE A 42 -3.00 15.34 9.94
C PHE A 42 -3.13 14.01 10.66
N LYS A 43 -2.97 12.92 9.91
CA LYS A 43 -2.97 11.55 10.43
C LYS A 43 -1.64 10.87 10.11
N LYS A 44 -1.06 10.21 11.12
CA LYS A 44 0.16 9.43 10.96
C LYS A 44 -0.17 8.08 10.31
N MET A 45 0.55 7.75 9.24
CA MET A 45 0.33 6.52 8.49
C MET A 45 1.66 5.86 8.12
N HIS A 46 1.70 4.54 8.31
CA HIS A 46 2.75 3.69 7.79
C HIS A 46 2.52 3.45 6.31
N ILE A 47 3.57 3.62 5.51
CA ILE A 47 3.53 3.46 4.06
C ILE A 47 4.29 2.21 3.67
N VAL A 48 3.61 1.33 2.95
CA VAL A 48 4.17 0.13 2.36
C VAL A 48 4.01 0.24 0.84
N SER A 49 5.10 0.12 0.10
CA SER A 49 5.06 0.15 -1.36
C SER A 49 5.10 -1.24 -1.95
N TYR A 50 4.56 -1.39 -3.15
CA TYR A 50 4.62 -2.63 -3.93
C TYR A 50 4.48 -2.33 -5.41
N MET A 51 4.93 -3.26 -6.25
CA MET A 51 4.87 -3.18 -7.69
C MET A 51 3.71 -4.02 -8.22
N VAL A 52 2.98 -3.46 -9.18
CA VAL A 52 1.86 -4.08 -9.87
C VAL A 52 2.22 -4.23 -11.34
N SER A 53 1.98 -5.40 -11.92
CA SER A 53 2.04 -5.59 -13.36
C SER A 53 0.72 -5.12 -13.97
N THR A 54 0.79 -4.10 -14.81
CA THR A 54 -0.34 -3.45 -15.48
C THR A 54 -0.48 -3.87 -16.95
N SER A 55 0.34 -4.82 -17.39
CA SER A 55 0.39 -5.26 -18.79
C SER A 55 0.81 -6.72 -18.88
N ASN A 56 0.27 -7.42 -19.86
CA ASN A 56 0.65 -8.81 -20.17
C ASN A 56 1.91 -8.88 -21.07
N GLN A 57 2.57 -7.75 -21.35
CA GLN A 57 3.76 -7.69 -22.19
C GLN A 57 5.04 -7.63 -21.34
N PRO A 58 6.10 -8.38 -21.72
CA PRO A 58 7.28 -8.59 -20.88
C PRO A 58 8.20 -7.37 -20.67
N TYR A 59 7.99 -6.26 -21.39
CA TYR A 59 8.88 -5.09 -21.37
C TYR A 59 8.17 -3.78 -21.04
N ASP A 60 6.87 -3.82 -20.74
CA ASP A 60 6.10 -2.60 -20.54
C ASP A 60 5.00 -2.82 -19.52
N GLY A 61 4.83 -1.86 -18.61
CA GLY A 61 3.69 -1.78 -17.71
C GLY A 61 3.92 -2.27 -16.27
N ASP A 62 5.01 -1.89 -15.60
CA ASP A 62 5.06 -1.98 -14.14
C ASP A 62 4.71 -0.65 -13.49
N ALA A 63 3.91 -0.68 -12.42
CA ALA A 63 3.50 0.50 -11.70
C ALA A 63 3.77 0.37 -10.19
N LEU A 64 4.32 1.44 -9.61
CA LEU A 64 4.54 1.54 -8.18
C LEU A 64 3.24 1.98 -7.49
N TYR A 65 2.81 1.20 -6.52
CA TYR A 65 1.67 1.48 -5.65
C TYR A 65 2.16 1.70 -4.21
N SER A 66 1.35 2.42 -3.43
CA SER A 66 1.61 2.70 -2.01
C SER A 66 0.33 2.47 -1.21
N ALA A 67 0.42 1.58 -0.23
CA ALA A 67 -0.62 1.29 0.74
C ALA A 67 -0.34 2.05 2.04
N ALA A 68 -1.37 2.70 2.58
CA ALA A 68 -1.29 3.48 3.81
C ALA A 68 -2.06 2.81 4.95
N PHE A 69 -1.34 2.49 6.03
CA PHE A 69 -1.89 1.92 7.25
C PHE A 69 -1.92 2.97 8.36
N ASP A 70 -3.04 3.11 9.07
CA ASP A 70 -3.12 3.99 10.23
C ASP A 70 -2.11 3.59 11.32
N GLU A 71 -1.38 4.55 11.89
CA GLU A 71 -0.32 4.26 12.87
C GLU A 71 -0.83 3.60 14.15
N LYS A 72 -2.05 3.94 14.60
CA LYS A 72 -2.59 3.46 15.88
C LYS A 72 -3.31 2.12 15.76
N THR A 73 -4.12 1.98 14.71
CA THR A 73 -5.01 0.84 14.49
C THR A 73 -4.45 -0.15 13.48
N LEU A 74 -3.46 0.26 12.70
CA LEU A 74 -2.81 -0.52 11.65
C LEU A 74 -3.81 -1.03 10.61
N LYS A 75 -4.95 -0.36 10.49
CA LYS A 75 -5.93 -0.62 9.45
C LYS A 75 -5.41 -0.06 8.14
N LEU A 76 -5.56 -0.82 7.06
CA LEU A 76 -5.32 -0.33 5.72
C LEU A 76 -6.43 0.69 5.40
N GLU A 77 -6.05 1.93 5.13
CA GLU A 77 -6.99 3.04 4.94
C GLU A 77 -7.17 3.36 3.46
N PHE A 78 -6.08 3.35 2.69
CA PHE A 78 -6.15 3.55 1.25
C PHE A 78 -4.92 3.00 0.55
N ILE A 79 -5.05 2.84 -0.77
CA ILE A 79 -3.98 2.50 -1.71
C ILE A 79 -3.94 3.58 -2.78
N VAL A 80 -2.74 4.10 -3.06
CA VAL A 80 -2.46 5.07 -4.12
C VAL A 80 -1.62 4.40 -5.19
N GLY A 81 -2.07 4.45 -6.44
CA GLY A 81 -1.29 4.12 -7.62
C GLY A 81 -0.96 5.37 -8.44
N PRO A 82 -0.30 5.23 -9.60
CA PRO A 82 0.10 6.36 -10.44
C PRO A 82 -1.04 7.31 -10.84
N GLN A 83 -2.26 6.78 -10.98
CA GLN A 83 -3.46 7.55 -11.37
C GLN A 83 -4.73 7.04 -10.66
N SER A 84 -4.56 6.36 -9.52
CA SER A 84 -5.66 5.74 -8.79
C SER A 84 -5.55 6.00 -7.30
N LEU A 85 -6.71 6.17 -6.66
CA LEU A 85 -6.86 6.20 -5.21
C LEU A 85 -7.99 5.25 -4.84
N GLU A 86 -7.67 4.21 -4.10
CA GLU A 86 -8.65 3.31 -3.52
C GLU A 86 -8.77 3.59 -2.02
N ILE A 87 -9.96 3.98 -1.56
CA ILE A 87 -10.26 4.18 -0.14
C ILE A 87 -10.90 2.90 0.41
N ILE A 88 -10.27 2.30 1.42
CA ILE A 88 -10.73 1.05 2.03
C ILE A 88 -11.70 1.37 3.17
N LYS A 89 -12.90 0.78 3.11
CA LYS A 89 -13.97 0.94 4.12
C LYS A 89 -13.97 -0.20 5.13
#